data_AF-A0A498SKH3-F1
#
_entry.id   AF-A0A498SKH3-F1
#
_cell.length_a   1.000
_cell.length_b   1.000
_cell.length_c   1.000
_cell.angle_alpha   90.00
_cell.angle_beta   90.00
_cell.angle_gamma   90.00
#
_symmetry.space_group_name_H-M   'P 1'
#
loop_
_entity.id
_entity.type
_entity.pdbx_description
1 polymer ?
#
loop_
_entity_poly.entity_id
_entity_poly.type
_entity_poly.pdbx_seq_one_letter_code
_entity_poly.pdbx_strand_id
1 'polypeptide(L)'
;MFGETPFLRYPLWRFTALVIVTSTALSGFIFIKLRQRENMRRKKWEEFFKNYDAYEHIKEICSHAPGIMHSCPKDLALAYEKAGLKD
;
A
#
# COMPACT_ATOMS: atom_id res chain seq x y z
N MET A 1 -11.79 -45.29 -43.63
CA MET A 1 -11.02 -45.93 -42.54
C MET A 1 -10.52 -44.81 -41.63
N PHE A 2 -11.18 -44.58 -40.50
CA PHE A 2 -10.65 -43.70 -39.46
C PHE A 2 -9.56 -44.48 -38.73
N GLY A 3 -8.33 -44.32 -39.21
CA GLY A 3 -7.14 -44.89 -38.58
C GLY A 3 -7.03 -44.34 -37.16
N GLU A 4 -7.00 -45.25 -36.20
CA GLU A 4 -6.76 -44.96 -34.78
C GLU A 4 -5.56 -44.04 -34.64
N THR A 5 -5.69 -42.93 -33.91
CA THR A 5 -4.53 -42.12 -33.50
C THR A 5 -3.76 -42.89 -32.43
N PRO A 6 -2.59 -43.48 -32.72
CA PRO A 6 -1.81 -44.10 -31.67
C PRO A 6 -1.06 -42.98 -30.92
N PHE A 7 -0.92 -43.11 -29.61
CA PHE A 7 -0.05 -42.32 -28.72
C PHE A 7 -0.57 -41.07 -27.98
N LEU A 8 -1.81 -40.60 -28.17
CA LEU A 8 -2.39 -39.53 -27.30
C LEU A 8 -2.90 -40.05 -25.93
N ARG A 9 -2.40 -41.20 -25.47
CA ARG A 9 -2.79 -41.87 -24.23
C ARG A 9 -1.69 -41.83 -23.16
N TYR A 10 -0.76 -40.87 -23.22
CA TYR A 10 -0.01 -40.48 -22.02
C TYR A 10 -0.99 -39.82 -21.05
N PRO A 11 -0.90 -40.04 -19.72
CA PRO A 11 -1.92 -39.58 -18.79
C PRO A 11 -1.89 -38.05 -18.72
N LEU A 12 -2.73 -37.41 -19.54
CA LEU A 12 -2.98 -35.97 -19.56
C LEU A 12 -3.27 -35.43 -18.15
N TRP A 13 -3.85 -36.26 -17.27
CA TRP A 13 -4.04 -35.94 -15.86
C TRP A 13 -2.76 -35.54 -15.14
N ARG A 14 -1.59 -36.07 -15.55
CA ARG A 14 -0.32 -35.89 -14.79
C ARG A 14 0.22 -34.52 -15.06
N PHE A 15 0.13 -34.08 -16.32
CA PHE A 15 0.49 -32.73 -16.71
C PHE A 15 -0.49 -31.71 -16.13
N THR A 16 -1.80 -31.98 -16.18
CA THR A 16 -2.78 -31.06 -15.57
C THR A 16 -2.60 -30.97 -14.05
N ALA A 17 -2.36 -32.10 -13.35
CA ALA A 17 -2.07 -32.09 -11.92
C ALA A 17 -0.78 -31.32 -11.59
N LEU A 18 0.29 -31.51 -12.35
CA LEU A 18 1.54 -30.75 -12.17
C LEU A 18 1.35 -29.26 -12.43
N VAL A 19 0.58 -28.87 -13.44
CA VAL A 19 0.29 -27.46 -13.73
C VAL A 19 -0.53 -26.82 -12.61
N ILE A 20 -1.51 -27.54 -12.04
CA ILE A 20 -2.31 -27.03 -10.93
C ILE A 20 -1.45 -26.89 -9.66
N VAL A 21 -0.59 -27.86 -9.36
CA VAL A 21 0.31 -27.79 -8.18
C VAL A 21 1.32 -26.66 -8.34
N THR A 22 1.92 -26.51 -9.51
CA THR A 22 2.89 -25.44 -9.76
C THR A 22 2.23 -24.06 -9.75
N SER A 23 1.04 -23.90 -10.32
CA SER A 23 0.31 -22.62 -10.31
C SER A 23 -0.13 -22.21 -8.91
N THR A 24 -0.62 -23.15 -8.10
CA THR A 24 -1.01 -22.90 -6.70
C THR A 24 0.20 -22.60 -5.82
N ALA A 25 1.32 -23.29 -6.01
CA ALA A 25 2.56 -23.00 -5.29
C ALA A 25 3.10 -21.60 -5.63
N LEU A 26 3.13 -21.23 -6.91
CA LEU A 26 3.58 -19.92 -7.36
C LEU A 26 2.67 -18.80 -6.84
N SER A 27 1.35 -18.95 -6.92
CA SER A 27 0.41 -17.95 -6.42
C SER A 27 0.51 -17.79 -4.90
N GLY A 28 0.62 -18.89 -4.15
CA GLY A 28 0.86 -18.88 -2.70
C GLY A 28 2.17 -18.18 -2.33
N PHE A 29 3.26 -18.45 -3.06
CA PHE A 29 4.55 -17.81 -2.82
C PHE A 29 4.50 -16.29 -3.04
N ILE A 30 3.88 -15.85 -4.14
CA ILE A 30 3.70 -14.42 -4.44
C ILE A 30 2.85 -13.75 -3.35
N PHE A 31 1.75 -14.38 -2.94
CA PHE A 31 0.87 -13.87 -1.90
C PHE A 31 1.59 -13.68 -0.56
N ILE A 32 2.40 -14.66 -0.13
CA ILE A 32 3.19 -14.56 1.11
C ILE A 32 4.17 -13.40 1.04
N LYS A 33 4.87 -13.22 -0.08
CA LYS A 33 5.82 -12.10 -0.27
C LYS A 33 5.12 -10.75 -0.24
N LEU A 34 3.94 -10.63 -0.86
CA LEU A 34 3.14 -9.41 -0.81
C LEU A 34 2.69 -9.09 0.62
N ARG A 35 2.18 -10.09 1.34
CA ARG A 35 1.76 -9.95 2.74
C ARG A 35 2.91 -9.54 3.66
N GLN A 36 4.11 -10.11 3.46
CA GLN A 36 5.31 -9.70 4.18
C GLN A 36 5.65 -8.23 3.92
N ARG A 37 5.63 -7.78 2.66
CA ARG A 37 5.87 -6.37 2.31
C ARG A 37 4.83 -5.43 2.91
N GLU A 38 3.56 -5.84 2.92
CA GLU A 38 2.50 -5.06 3.55
C GLU A 38 2.72 -4.92 5.06
N ASN A 39 3.02 -6.02 5.76
CA ASN A 39 3.30 -6.00 7.20
C ASN A 39 4.49 -5.10 7.54
N MET A 40 5.55 -5.12 6.74
CA MET A 40 6.70 -4.22 6.94
C MET A 40 6.31 -2.74 6.76
N ARG A 41 5.47 -2.43 5.76
CA ARG A 41 4.96 -1.07 5.57
C ARG A 41 4.07 -0.64 6.74
N ARG A 42 3.16 -1.52 7.18
CA ARG A 42 2.27 -1.25 8.32
C ARG A 42 3.06 -0.91 9.58
N LYS A 43 4.07 -1.72 9.94
CA LYS A 43 4.95 -1.44 11.08
C LYS A 43 5.64 -0.09 10.96
N LYS A 44 6.17 0.25 9.78
CA LYS A 44 6.81 1.55 9.55
C LYS A 44 5.82 2.72 9.73
N TRP A 45 4.60 2.57 9.26
CA TRP A 45 3.55 3.58 9.46
C TRP A 45 3.11 3.66 10.92
N GLU A 46 2.95 2.53 11.61
CA GLU A 46 2.63 2.49 13.04
C GLU A 46 3.72 3.18 13.87
N GLU A 47 5.00 2.92 13.58
CA GLU A 47 6.13 3.59 14.23
C GLU A 47 6.16 5.09 13.95
N PHE A 48 5.91 5.50 12.71
CA PHE A 48 5.82 6.91 12.34
C PHE A 48 4.71 7.61 13.10
N PHE A 49 3.49 7.08 13.06
CA PHE A 49 2.32 7.71 13.68
C PHE A 49 2.32 7.63 15.20
N LYS A 50 3.06 6.70 15.82
CA LYS A 50 3.14 6.59 17.29
C LYS A 50 3.64 7.87 17.97
N ASN A 51 4.59 8.56 17.33
CA ASN A 51 5.20 9.78 17.86
C ASN A 51 4.93 11.01 16.98
N TYR A 52 4.01 10.91 16.01
CA TYR A 52 3.75 11.99 15.07
C TYR A 52 2.84 13.05 15.71
N ASP A 53 3.41 14.22 16.02
CA ASP A 53 2.62 15.40 16.35
C ASP A 53 2.33 16.20 15.07
N ALA A 54 1.06 16.21 14.67
CA ALA A 54 0.62 16.95 13.50
C ALA A 54 0.84 18.47 13.63
N TYR A 55 0.73 19.02 14.84
CA TYR A 55 0.84 20.47 15.05
C TYR A 55 2.30 20.94 14.92
N GLU A 56 3.25 20.19 15.48
CA GLU A 56 4.67 20.49 15.32
C GLU A 56 5.11 20.35 13.87
N HIS A 57 4.69 19.29 13.18
CA HIS A 57 5.03 19.09 11.77
C HIS A 57 4.44 20.19 10.87
N ILE A 58 3.23 20.68 11.15
CA ILE A 58 2.64 21.80 10.41
C ILE A 58 3.41 23.10 10.69
N LYS A 59 3.83 23.34 11.93
CA LYS A 59 4.66 24.49 12.30
C LYS A 59 6.00 24.48 11.56
N GLU A 60 6.63 23.32 11.44
CA GLU A 60 7.88 23.13 10.68
C GLU A 60 7.67 23.38 9.17
N ILE A 61 6.61 22.83 8.57
CA ILE A 61 6.31 23.07 7.15
C ILE A 61 6.11 24.56 6.90
N CYS A 62 5.36 25.24 7.77
CA CYS A 62 5.11 26.66 7.66
C CYS A 62 6.34 27.54 7.89
N SER A 63 7.32 27.09 8.69
CA SER A 63 8.59 27.81 8.85
C SER A 63 9.55 27.61 7.68
N HIS A 64 9.54 26.44 7.04
CA HIS A 64 10.49 26.10 5.97
C HIS A 64 9.95 26.33 4.56
N ALA A 65 8.64 26.26 4.35
CA ALA A 65 8.02 26.35 3.03
C ALA A 65 6.63 27.03 3.11
N PRO A 66 6.58 28.35 3.32
CA PRO A 66 5.34 29.10 3.53
C PRO A 66 4.38 29.09 2.34
N GLY A 67 4.78 28.57 1.17
CA GLY A 67 3.93 28.46 -0.03
C GLY A 67 3.29 27.08 -0.25
N ILE A 68 3.59 26.07 0.57
CA ILE A 68 3.04 24.70 0.40
C ILE A 68 1.63 24.60 1.00
N MET A 69 1.36 25.32 2.09
CA MET A 69 0.05 25.35 2.73
C MET A 69 -0.69 26.62 2.33
N HIS A 70 -1.98 26.49 2.01
CA HIS A 70 -2.86 27.63 1.73
C HIS A 70 -3.03 28.57 2.92
N SER A 71 -2.89 28.04 4.13
CA SER A 71 -3.00 28.82 5.35
C SER A 71 -2.10 28.22 6.43
N CYS A 72 -1.12 28.99 6.88
CA CYS A 72 -0.30 28.62 8.03
C CYS A 72 -1.01 29.01 9.33
N PRO A 73 -0.75 28.33 10.46
CA PRO A 73 -1.48 28.55 11.71
C PRO A 73 -1.37 29.99 12.24
N LYS A 74 -0.27 30.70 11.94
CA LYS A 74 -0.12 32.13 12.23
C LYS A 74 -1.06 33.00 11.40
N ASP A 75 -1.20 32.68 10.12
CA ASP A 75 -2.08 33.42 9.21
C ASP A 75 -3.55 33.11 9.50
N LEU A 76 -3.85 31.87 9.93
CA LEU A 76 -5.15 31.47 10.47
C LEU A 76 -5.48 32.29 11.71
N ALA A 77 -4.59 32.33 12.71
CA ALA A 77 -4.82 33.12 13.93
C ALA A 77 -5.09 34.61 13.61
N LEU A 78 -4.29 35.21 12.71
CA LEU A 78 -4.52 36.59 12.25
C LEU A 78 -5.83 36.74 11.47
N ALA A 79 -6.26 35.73 10.71
CA ALA A 79 -7.54 35.74 10.00
C ALA A 79 -8.72 35.64 10.97
N TYR A 80 -8.62 34.83 12.03
CA TYR A 80 -9.64 34.72 13.09
C TYR A 80 -9.77 36.02 13.89
N GLU A 81 -8.65 36.65 14.27
CA GLU A 81 -8.65 37.97 14.92
C GLU A 81 -9.32 39.04 14.06
N LYS A 82 -9.04 39.04 12.75
CA LYS A 82 -9.67 39.96 11.78
C LYS A 82 -11.16 39.66 11.54
N ALA A 83 -11.56 38.40 11.67
CA ALA A 83 -12.95 37.97 11.54
C ALA A 83 -13.80 38.29 12.79
N GLY A 84 -13.19 38.80 13.87
CA GLY A 84 -13.89 39.20 15.09
C GLY A 84 -14.43 38.03 15.91
N LEU A 85 -14.09 36.78 15.57
CA LEU A 85 -14.32 35.61 16.40
C LEU A 85 -13.21 35.56 17.46
N LYS A 86 -13.42 36.26 18.57
CA LYS A 86 -12.68 36.02 19.80
C LYS A 86 -13.39 34.91 20.57
N ASP A 87 -12.61 33.93 21.05
CA ASP A 87 -13.04 32.99 22.10
C ASP A 87 -13.59 33.74 23.33
#